data_AF-A0A9W8IIC9-F1
#
_entry.id   AF-A0A9W8IIC9-F1
#
_cell.length_a   1.000
_cell.length_b   1.000
_cell.length_c   1.000
_cell.angle_alpha   90.00
_cell.angle_beta   90.00
_cell.angle_gamma   90.00
#
_symmetry.space_group_name_H-M   'P 1'
#
loop_
_entity.id
_entity.type
_entity.pdbx_description
1 polymer ?
#
loop_
_entity_poly.entity_id
_entity_poly.type
_entity_poly.pdbx_seq_one_letter_code
_entity_poly.pdbx_strand_id
1 'polypeptide(L)'
;MMFSSNFYYSYQFGPYNGSLFTTRTKGFNNIWYWGAQMATSFTLTKLLDHQSLSRKLRALIGVAITFCAVNAVWTGTFLMQSRYTHGASAAGPTDYPGGAIDFKDTARAAGPCILYACMGIQDALWNNMAYWLLGTITNDASKLARYAGFYKAIQSIGAAVSWQLDAKNVAFKTQLAVNWALLDVAAIMMFYLSFRITNSAVEFTESEREMLVQANADVDTEKILVIDD
;
A
#
# COMPACT_ATOMS: atom_id res chain seq x y z
N MET A 1 -4.34 -0.23 7.93
CA MET A 1 -3.43 -0.72 6.87
C MET A 1 -4.17 -1.14 5.61
N MET A 2 -5.06 -2.13 5.70
CA MET A 2 -5.76 -2.73 4.54
C MET A 2 -6.71 -1.72 3.87
N PHE A 3 -7.47 -0.96 4.67
CA PHE A 3 -8.39 0.05 4.14
C PHE A 3 -7.66 1.24 3.50
N SER A 4 -6.62 1.75 4.16
CA SER A 4 -5.89 2.94 3.73
C SER A 4 -5.07 2.73 2.45
N SER A 5 -4.60 1.51 2.17
CA SER A 5 -3.70 1.22 1.03
C SER A 5 -4.26 1.51 -0.37
N ASN A 6 -5.57 1.52 -0.57
CA ASN A 6 -6.15 1.96 -1.86
C ASN A 6 -6.98 3.23 -1.71
N PHE A 7 -7.22 3.70 -0.48
CA PHE A 7 -8.04 4.88 -0.22
C PHE A 7 -7.39 6.15 -0.80
N TYR A 8 -6.05 6.23 -0.78
CA TYR A 8 -5.31 7.38 -1.32
C TYR A 8 -5.21 7.42 -2.85
N TYR A 9 -5.55 6.35 -3.56
CA TYR A 9 -5.46 6.33 -5.02
C TYR A 9 -6.39 7.34 -5.67
N SER A 10 -7.61 7.49 -5.13
CA SER A 10 -8.54 8.52 -5.60
C SER A 10 -7.87 9.90 -5.66
N TYR A 11 -7.20 10.29 -4.58
CA TYR A 11 -6.48 11.56 -4.47
C TYR A 11 -5.29 11.67 -5.45
N GLN A 12 -4.46 10.63 -5.53
CA GLN A 12 -3.26 10.64 -6.38
C GLN A 12 -3.63 10.71 -7.87
N PHE A 13 -4.60 9.92 -8.32
CA PHE A 13 -4.97 9.85 -9.73
C PHE A 13 -5.93 10.96 -10.15
N GLY A 14 -6.85 11.40 -9.28
CA GLY A 14 -7.84 12.44 -9.59
C GLY A 14 -7.34 13.85 -9.28
N PRO A 15 -7.41 14.31 -8.03
CA PRO A 15 -6.96 15.63 -7.57
C PRO A 15 -5.51 15.99 -7.89
N TYR A 16 -4.57 15.04 -7.86
CA TYR A 16 -3.17 15.36 -8.16
C TYR A 16 -2.85 15.16 -9.66
N ASN A 17 -2.85 13.93 -10.16
CA ASN A 17 -2.49 13.69 -11.56
C ASN A 17 -3.52 14.26 -12.55
N GLY A 18 -4.81 14.03 -12.26
CA GLY A 18 -5.93 14.45 -13.10
C GLY A 18 -6.10 15.97 -13.20
N SER A 19 -5.74 16.71 -12.15
CA SER A 19 -6.00 18.15 -12.10
C SER A 19 -4.79 19.03 -12.42
N LEU A 20 -3.56 18.60 -12.11
CA LEU A 20 -2.37 19.42 -12.38
C LEU A 20 -1.85 19.28 -13.81
N PHE A 21 -1.98 18.10 -14.42
CA PHE A 21 -1.23 17.77 -15.64
C PHE A 21 -2.09 17.73 -16.90
N THR A 22 -1.46 17.98 -18.05
CA THR A 22 -2.09 17.74 -19.36
C THR A 22 -2.32 16.25 -19.59
N THR A 23 -3.31 15.85 -20.40
CA THR A 23 -3.63 14.43 -20.67
C THR A 23 -2.42 13.60 -21.07
N ARG A 24 -1.54 14.17 -21.89
CA ARG A 24 -0.30 13.54 -22.31
C ARG A 24 0.68 13.33 -21.14
N THR A 25 0.81 14.33 -20.28
CA THR A 25 1.69 14.27 -19.09
C THR A 25 1.14 13.33 -18.02
N LYS A 26 -0.19 13.18 -17.90
CA LYS A 26 -0.81 12.17 -17.02
C LYS A 26 -0.38 10.75 -17.36
N GLY A 27 -0.38 10.41 -18.66
CA GLY A 27 0.07 9.12 -19.15
C GLY A 27 1.55 8.89 -18.87
N PHE A 28 2.39 9.90 -19.14
CA PHE A 28 3.83 9.85 -18.83
C PHE A 28 4.10 9.67 -17.33
N ASN A 29 3.40 10.41 -16.48
CA ASN A 29 3.51 10.31 -15.02
C ASN A 29 3.12 8.94 -14.50
N ASN A 30 2.09 8.31 -15.06
CA ASN A 30 1.69 6.96 -14.68
C ASN A 30 2.79 5.92 -14.96
N ILE A 31 3.51 6.04 -16.08
CA ILE A 31 4.64 5.13 -16.38
C ILE A 31 5.70 5.22 -15.26
N TRP A 32 6.05 6.42 -14.84
CA TRP A 32 7.01 6.64 -13.74
C TRP A 32 6.50 6.16 -12.40
N TYR A 33 5.22 6.37 -12.11
CA TYR A 33 4.58 5.89 -10.88
C TYR A 33 4.70 4.37 -10.76
N TRP A 34 4.25 3.63 -11.78
CA TRP A 34 4.29 2.16 -11.76
C TRP A 34 5.72 1.63 -11.87
N GLY A 35 6.59 2.29 -12.65
CA GLY A 35 8.01 1.93 -12.75
C GLY A 35 8.75 2.08 -11.42
N ALA A 36 8.53 3.18 -10.70
CA ALA A 36 9.12 3.41 -9.39
C ALA A 36 8.58 2.40 -8.35
N GLN A 37 7.30 2.03 -8.44
CA GLN A 37 6.70 1.01 -7.60
C GLN A 37 7.38 -0.35 -7.81
N MET A 38 7.59 -0.78 -9.06
CA MET A 38 8.28 -2.06 -9.36
C MET A 38 9.71 -2.08 -8.82
N ALA A 39 10.48 -1.02 -9.05
CA ALA A 39 11.86 -0.91 -8.59
C ALA A 39 11.95 -0.97 -7.06
N THR A 40 11.09 -0.21 -6.37
CA THR A 40 11.03 -0.17 -4.90
C THR A 40 10.59 -1.50 -4.32
N SER A 41 9.64 -2.17 -4.97
CA SER A 41 9.16 -3.46 -4.51
C SER A 41 10.28 -4.51 -4.49
N PHE A 42 11.12 -4.52 -5.53
CA PHE A 42 12.27 -5.41 -5.61
C PHE A 42 13.33 -5.11 -4.53
N THR A 43 13.66 -3.85 -4.31
CA THR A 43 14.71 -3.46 -3.34
C THR A 43 14.26 -3.67 -1.90
N LEU A 44 13.02 -3.29 -1.54
CA LEU A 44 12.51 -3.46 -0.19
C LEU A 44 12.36 -4.93 0.18
N THR A 45 11.86 -5.77 -0.74
CA THR A 45 11.70 -7.20 -0.47
C THR A 45 13.05 -7.86 -0.19
N LYS A 46 14.08 -7.54 -0.99
CA LYS A 46 15.45 -8.00 -0.73
C LYS A 46 15.98 -7.57 0.64
N LEU A 47 15.66 -6.36 1.10
CA LEU A 47 16.04 -5.87 2.43
C LEU A 47 15.32 -6.66 3.54
N LEU A 48 14.03 -6.93 3.36
CA LEU A 48 13.20 -7.65 4.34
C LEU A 48 13.50 -9.16 4.39
N ASP A 49 14.06 -9.73 3.33
CA ASP A 49 14.45 -11.15 3.28
C ASP A 49 15.92 -11.38 3.70
N HIS A 50 16.65 -10.33 4.09
CA HIS A 50 18.04 -10.44 4.48
C HIS A 50 18.22 -11.29 5.76
N GLN A 51 18.76 -12.50 5.60
CA GLN A 51 18.77 -13.54 6.64
C GLN A 51 19.68 -13.23 7.84
N SER A 52 20.62 -12.29 7.73
CA SER A 52 21.50 -11.95 8.85
C SER A 52 20.82 -11.15 9.96
N LEU A 53 19.63 -10.60 9.72
CA LEU A 53 18.91 -9.77 10.68
C LEU A 53 17.79 -10.56 11.36
N SER A 54 17.58 -10.31 12.66
CA SER A 54 16.45 -10.90 13.38
C SER A 54 15.12 -10.46 12.75
N ARG A 55 14.10 -11.33 12.79
CA ARG A 55 12.78 -11.05 12.19
C ARG A 55 12.19 -9.74 12.74
N LYS A 56 12.33 -9.51 14.05
CA LYS A 56 11.91 -8.29 14.71
C LYS A 56 12.65 -7.04 14.22
N LEU A 57 13.98 -7.11 14.05
CA LEU A 57 14.76 -5.97 13.57
C LEU A 57 14.39 -5.60 12.13
N ARG A 58 14.19 -6.59 11.26
CA ARG A 58 13.72 -6.37 9.88
C ARG A 58 12.36 -5.70 9.83
N ALA A 59 11.43 -6.16 10.68
CA ALA A 59 10.11 -5.53 10.81
C ALA A 59 10.21 -4.06 11.23
N LEU A 60 11.05 -3.76 12.22
CA LEU A 60 11.22 -2.38 12.71
C LEU A 60 11.87 -1.46 11.67
N ILE A 61 12.92 -1.94 10.99
CA ILE A 61 13.59 -1.17 9.91
C ILE A 61 12.60 -0.93 8.77
N GLY A 62 11.88 -1.97 8.33
CA GLY A 62 10.89 -1.88 7.27
C GLY A 62 9.79 -0.86 7.59
N VAL A 63 9.18 -0.94 8.78
CA VAL A 63 8.17 0.04 9.19
C VAL A 63 8.74 1.45 9.29
N ALA A 64 9.94 1.61 9.84
CA ALA A 64 10.56 2.93 9.95
C ALA A 64 10.78 3.58 8.57
N ILE A 65 11.31 2.81 7.61
CA ILE A 65 11.48 3.27 6.22
C ILE A 65 10.13 3.66 5.61
N THR A 66 9.12 2.78 5.72
CA THR A 66 7.79 3.04 5.17
C THR A 66 7.15 4.27 5.81
N PHE A 67 7.21 4.41 7.14
CA PHE A 67 6.63 5.55 7.86
C PHE A 67 7.28 6.88 7.46
N CYS A 68 8.61 6.94 7.42
CA CYS A 68 9.35 8.12 7.00
C CYS A 68 9.06 8.49 5.55
N ALA A 69 9.02 7.52 4.64
CA ALA A 69 8.73 7.75 3.23
C ALA A 69 7.30 8.26 3.01
N VAL A 70 6.31 7.66 3.68
CA VAL A 70 4.92 8.12 3.67
C VAL A 70 4.87 9.58 4.11
N ASN A 71 5.38 9.89 5.30
CA ASN A 71 5.31 11.26 5.82
C ASN A 71 6.06 12.28 4.94
N ALA A 72 7.20 11.92 4.36
CA ALA A 72 7.92 12.78 3.42
C ALA A 72 7.11 13.08 2.15
N VAL A 73 6.50 12.06 1.54
CA VAL A 73 5.70 12.20 0.32
C VAL A 73 4.41 12.98 0.59
N TRP A 74 3.70 12.69 1.68
CA TRP A 74 2.47 13.41 2.04
C TRP A 74 2.75 14.86 2.43
N THR A 75 3.87 15.15 3.10
CA THR A 75 4.30 16.52 3.37
C THR A 75 4.60 17.27 2.07
N GLY A 76 5.34 16.66 1.13
CA GLY A 76 5.57 17.24 -0.19
C GLY A 76 4.27 17.49 -0.97
N THR A 77 3.32 16.56 -0.83
CA THR A 77 1.99 16.66 -1.43
C THR A 77 1.16 17.79 -0.82
N PHE A 78 1.23 17.98 0.50
CA PHE A 78 0.58 19.09 1.20
C PHE A 78 1.14 20.45 0.77
N LEU A 79 2.47 20.56 0.64
CA LEU A 79 3.13 21.77 0.14
C LEU A 79 2.71 22.08 -1.31
N MET A 80 2.54 21.05 -2.14
CA MET A 80 2.05 21.21 -3.52
C MET A 80 0.57 21.59 -3.54
N GLN A 81 -0.27 20.89 -2.79
CA GLN A 81 -1.72 21.13 -2.67
C GLN A 81 -2.05 22.50 -2.05
N SER A 82 -1.11 23.14 -1.35
CA SER A 82 -1.28 24.52 -0.88
C SER A 82 -1.18 25.55 -2.00
N ARG A 83 -0.65 25.18 -3.17
CA ARG A 83 -0.46 26.06 -4.34
C ARG A 83 -1.63 26.08 -5.31
N TYR A 84 -2.61 25.20 -5.12
CA TYR A 84 -3.81 25.10 -5.98
C TYR A 84 -5.00 24.67 -5.12
N THR A 85 -6.19 25.21 -5.41
CA THR A 85 -7.41 24.93 -4.64
C THR A 85 -8.41 24.15 -5.48
N HIS A 86 -8.36 24.31 -6.81
CA HIS A 86 -9.29 23.69 -7.76
C HIS A 86 -8.56 23.09 -8.96
N GLY A 87 -9.12 22.01 -9.48
CA GLY A 87 -8.53 21.21 -10.54
C GLY A 87 -9.39 21.11 -11.78
N ALA A 88 -8.77 20.71 -12.89
CA ALA A 88 -9.44 20.47 -14.17
C ALA A 88 -10.60 19.45 -14.09
N SER A 89 -10.62 18.59 -13.07
CA SER A 89 -11.71 17.64 -12.85
C SER A 89 -13.00 18.24 -12.29
N ALA A 90 -13.01 19.47 -11.77
CA ALA A 90 -14.18 19.97 -11.03
C ALA A 90 -14.98 21.10 -11.72
N ALA A 91 -14.36 22.10 -12.36
CA ALA A 91 -15.16 23.24 -12.89
C ALA A 91 -14.38 24.25 -13.78
N GLY A 92 -13.31 23.87 -14.48
CA GLY A 92 -12.58 24.80 -15.34
C GLY A 92 -11.08 24.51 -15.46
N PRO A 93 -10.29 25.41 -16.09
CA PRO A 93 -8.83 25.29 -16.12
C PRO A 93 -8.27 25.22 -14.69
N THR A 94 -7.21 24.43 -14.49
CA THR A 94 -6.54 24.35 -13.17
C THR A 94 -6.10 25.74 -12.70
N ASP A 95 -6.27 26.01 -11.40
CA ASP A 95 -5.85 27.27 -10.77
C ASP A 95 -4.34 27.28 -10.43
N TYR A 96 -3.63 26.21 -10.79
CA TYR A 96 -2.18 26.14 -10.66
C TYR A 96 -1.50 27.26 -11.47
N PRO A 97 -0.52 28.00 -10.92
CA PRO A 97 0.14 29.11 -11.60
C PRO A 97 0.69 28.71 -12.98
N GLY A 98 0.12 29.29 -14.03
CA GLY A 98 0.48 29.01 -15.44
C GLY A 98 -0.28 27.83 -16.08
N GLY A 99 -1.42 27.41 -15.52
CA GLY A 99 -2.29 26.39 -16.09
C GLY A 99 -1.73 24.96 -15.98
N ALA A 100 -2.33 24.04 -16.76
CA ALA A 100 -1.98 22.62 -16.72
C ALA A 100 -0.52 22.40 -17.11
N ILE A 101 0.18 21.60 -16.31
CA ILE A 101 1.60 21.33 -16.47
C ILE A 101 1.79 20.33 -17.61
N ASP A 102 2.62 20.71 -18.57
CA ASP A 102 3.10 19.81 -19.61
C ASP A 102 4.54 19.36 -19.31
N PHE A 103 4.86 18.10 -19.58
CA PHE A 103 6.22 17.58 -19.36
C PHE A 103 7.29 18.31 -20.19
N LYS A 104 6.92 19.00 -21.27
CA LYS A 104 7.83 19.83 -22.07
C LYS A 104 8.31 21.08 -21.32
N ASP A 105 7.55 21.55 -20.33
CA ASP A 105 7.95 22.66 -19.45
C ASP A 105 8.81 22.11 -18.29
N THR A 106 10.02 21.63 -18.61
CA THR A 106 10.89 20.89 -17.68
C THR A 106 11.07 21.58 -16.32
N ALA A 107 11.20 22.92 -16.30
CA ALA A 107 11.36 23.70 -15.08
C ALA A 107 10.14 23.66 -14.14
N ARG A 108 8.92 23.55 -14.71
CA ARG A 108 7.66 23.49 -13.95
C ARG A 108 7.21 22.06 -13.69
N ALA A 109 7.56 21.13 -14.58
CA ALA A 109 7.15 19.73 -14.53
C ALA A 109 8.01 18.87 -13.61
N ALA A 110 9.32 19.15 -13.50
CA ALA A 110 10.24 18.26 -12.77
C ALA A 110 9.80 17.99 -11.33
N GLY A 111 9.51 19.02 -10.54
CA GLY A 111 9.09 18.85 -9.14
C GLY A 111 7.80 18.03 -8.97
N PRO A 112 6.69 18.45 -9.59
CA PRO A 112 5.42 17.73 -9.52
C PRO A 112 5.47 16.29 -10.08
N CYS A 113 6.21 16.06 -11.17
CA CYS A 113 6.39 14.72 -11.76
C CYS A 113 7.23 13.81 -10.85
N ILE A 114 8.32 14.32 -10.27
CA ILE A 114 9.15 13.56 -9.32
C ILE A 114 8.32 13.20 -8.07
N LEU A 115 7.56 14.16 -7.53
CA LEU A 115 6.69 13.89 -6.39
C LEU A 115 5.65 12.80 -6.71
N TYR A 116 5.11 12.77 -7.93
CA TYR A 116 4.23 11.69 -8.36
C TYR A 116 4.95 10.33 -8.45
N ALA A 117 6.19 10.29 -8.94
CA ALA A 117 6.99 9.07 -8.91
C ALA A 117 7.26 8.60 -7.47
N CYS A 118 7.52 9.53 -6.54
CA CYS A 118 7.69 9.24 -5.12
C CYS A 118 6.40 8.70 -4.47
N MET A 119 5.22 9.10 -4.94
CA MET A 119 3.95 8.46 -4.52
C MET A 119 3.91 6.98 -4.89
N GLY A 120 4.47 6.59 -6.05
CA GLY A 120 4.62 5.19 -6.44
C GLY A 120 5.61 4.42 -5.56
N ILE A 121 6.71 5.06 -5.15
CA ILE A 121 7.66 4.51 -4.16
C ILE A 121 6.94 4.25 -2.83
N GLN A 122 6.23 5.25 -2.31
CA GLN A 122 5.44 5.11 -1.08
C GLN A 122 4.46 3.94 -1.17
N ASP A 123 3.74 3.81 -2.29
CA ASP A 123 2.77 2.74 -2.47
C ASP A 123 3.40 1.35 -2.42
N ALA A 124 4.56 1.17 -3.08
CA ALA A 124 5.33 -0.06 -2.99
C ALA A 124 5.79 -0.35 -1.55
N LEU A 125 6.32 0.65 -0.84
CA LEU A 125 6.76 0.50 0.54
C LEU A 125 5.61 0.07 1.46
N TRP A 126 4.44 0.68 1.28
CA TRP A 126 3.24 0.37 2.07
C TRP A 126 2.74 -1.05 1.82
N ASN A 127 2.51 -1.41 0.55
CA ASN A 127 1.98 -2.72 0.19
C ASN A 127 2.96 -3.84 0.55
N ASN A 128 4.25 -3.71 0.22
CA ASN A 128 5.24 -4.74 0.53
C ASN A 128 5.39 -4.95 2.03
N MET A 129 5.43 -3.87 2.82
CA MET A 129 5.50 -4.00 4.28
C MET A 129 4.26 -4.71 4.85
N ALA A 130 3.06 -4.38 4.34
CA ALA A 130 1.83 -5.02 4.77
C ALA A 130 1.79 -6.52 4.45
N TYR A 131 2.20 -6.93 3.22
CA TYR A 131 2.27 -8.34 2.84
C TYR A 131 3.34 -9.10 3.60
N TRP A 132 4.50 -8.48 3.82
CA TRP A 132 5.56 -9.09 4.61
C TRP A 132 5.09 -9.35 6.04
N LEU A 133 4.45 -8.36 6.68
CA LEU A 133 3.85 -8.54 8.01
C LEU A 133 2.79 -9.64 8.03
N LEU A 134 1.93 -9.70 7.01
CA LEU A 134 0.92 -10.75 6.90
C LEU A 134 1.56 -12.16 6.84
N GLY A 135 2.67 -12.29 6.11
CA GLY A 135 3.46 -13.52 6.03
C GLY A 135 4.12 -13.90 7.36
N THR A 136 4.31 -12.96 8.29
CA THR A 136 4.86 -13.29 9.62
C THR A 136 3.83 -13.86 10.60
N ILE A 137 2.52 -13.72 10.32
CA ILE A 137 1.44 -14.11 11.24
C ILE A 137 1.15 -15.62 11.18
N THR A 138 1.29 -16.25 10.02
CA THR A 138 0.97 -17.67 9.81
C THR A 138 1.98 -18.34 8.90
N ASN A 139 2.38 -19.56 9.24
CA ASN A 139 3.22 -20.41 8.40
C ASN A 139 2.40 -21.36 7.49
N ASP A 140 1.08 -21.46 7.72
CA ASP A 140 0.17 -22.24 6.88
C ASP A 140 -0.26 -21.42 5.65
N ALA A 141 0.05 -21.95 4.47
CA ALA A 141 -0.29 -21.35 3.17
C ALA A 141 -1.81 -21.18 2.96
N SER A 142 -2.63 -22.10 3.48
CA SER A 142 -4.09 -22.04 3.35
C SER A 142 -4.67 -20.88 4.17
N LYS A 143 -4.21 -20.71 5.42
CA LYS A 143 -4.57 -19.57 6.27
C LYS A 143 -4.04 -18.25 5.69
N LEU A 144 -2.80 -18.25 5.18
CA LEU A 144 -2.18 -17.09 4.55
C LEU A 144 -2.98 -16.62 3.32
N ALA A 145 -3.40 -17.54 2.46
CA ALA A 145 -4.20 -17.23 1.28
C ALA A 145 -5.54 -16.57 1.66
N ARG A 146 -6.21 -17.07 2.71
CA ARG A 146 -7.45 -16.45 3.23
C ARG A 146 -7.20 -15.03 3.75
N TYR A 147 -6.11 -14.81 4.48
CA TYR A 147 -5.76 -13.47 4.96
C TYR A 147 -5.40 -12.51 3.83
N ALA A 148 -4.69 -12.98 2.80
CA ALA A 148 -4.39 -12.17 1.62
C ALA A 148 -5.67 -11.81 0.83
N GLY A 149 -6.60 -12.76 0.71
CA GLY A 149 -7.92 -12.52 0.14
C GLY A 149 -8.70 -11.46 0.93
N PHE A 150 -8.74 -11.57 2.26
CA PHE A 150 -9.37 -10.58 3.12
C PHE A 150 -8.70 -9.20 3.02
N TYR A 151 -7.36 -9.16 2.92
CA TYR A 151 -6.59 -7.94 2.68
C TYR A 151 -7.03 -7.23 1.40
N LYS A 152 -7.15 -7.98 0.29
CA LYS A 152 -7.64 -7.44 -0.97
C LYS A 152 -9.10 -7.01 -0.93
N ALA A 153 -9.97 -7.73 -0.23
CA ALA A 153 -11.37 -7.36 -0.09
C ALA A 153 -11.55 -6.01 0.62
N ILE A 154 -10.89 -5.82 1.77
CA ILE A 154 -10.93 -4.55 2.51
C ILE A 154 -10.27 -3.41 1.71
N GLN A 155 -9.18 -3.71 0.99
CA GLN A 155 -8.56 -2.76 0.05
C GLN A 155 -9.55 -2.27 -1.01
N SER A 156 -10.31 -3.17 -1.61
CA SER A 156 -11.31 -2.81 -2.63
C SER A 156 -12.45 -1.97 -2.06
N ILE A 157 -12.90 -2.26 -0.83
CA ILE A 157 -13.89 -1.42 -0.13
C ILE A 157 -13.35 -0.01 0.09
N GLY A 158 -12.10 0.12 0.56
CA GLY A 158 -11.45 1.42 0.72
C GLY A 158 -11.36 2.20 -0.59
N ALA A 159 -10.99 1.51 -1.68
CA ALA A 159 -10.97 2.10 -3.02
C ALA A 159 -12.36 2.63 -3.41
N ALA A 160 -13.40 1.82 -3.29
CA ALA A 160 -14.77 2.18 -3.66
C ALA A 160 -15.28 3.42 -2.90
N VAL A 161 -15.05 3.48 -1.58
CA VAL A 161 -15.42 4.65 -0.76
C VAL A 161 -14.66 5.89 -1.21
N SER A 162 -13.37 5.76 -1.48
CA SER A 162 -12.51 6.90 -1.85
C SER A 162 -12.90 7.50 -3.22
N TRP A 163 -13.15 6.65 -4.22
CA TRP A 163 -13.61 7.08 -5.54
C TRP A 163 -15.01 7.70 -5.48
N GLN A 164 -15.87 7.20 -4.60
CA GLN A 164 -17.19 7.79 -4.38
C GLN A 164 -17.10 9.19 -3.75
N LEU A 165 -16.13 9.42 -2.85
CA LEU A 165 -15.83 10.75 -2.29
C LEU A 165 -15.34 11.71 -3.38
N ASP A 166 -14.44 11.24 -4.24
CA ASP A 166 -13.94 12.04 -5.35
C ASP A 166 -15.05 12.41 -6.35
N ALA A 167 -15.92 11.46 -6.68
CA ALA A 167 -17.09 11.70 -7.54
C ALA A 167 -18.09 12.72 -6.97
N LYS A 168 -18.11 12.93 -5.64
CA LYS A 168 -18.91 13.97 -4.98
C LYS A 168 -18.22 15.33 -4.93
N ASN A 169 -17.08 15.50 -5.61
CA ASN A 169 -16.30 16.74 -5.66
C ASN A 169 -15.94 17.29 -4.27
N VAL A 170 -15.61 16.40 -3.32
CA VAL A 170 -15.12 16.82 -2.00
C VAL A 170 -13.82 17.61 -2.17
N ALA A 171 -13.68 18.73 -1.45
CA ALA A 171 -12.52 19.61 -1.55
C ALA A 171 -11.19 18.84 -1.38
N PHE A 172 -10.22 19.11 -2.28
CA PHE A 172 -8.95 18.38 -2.33
C PHE A 172 -8.17 18.41 -1.02
N LYS A 173 -8.17 19.55 -0.31
CA LYS A 173 -7.54 19.67 1.01
C LYS A 173 -8.17 18.75 2.06
N THR A 174 -9.49 18.54 1.99
CA THR A 174 -10.20 17.62 2.89
C THR A 174 -9.87 16.18 2.54
N GLN A 175 -9.85 15.84 1.25
CA GLN A 175 -9.43 14.50 0.81
C GLN A 175 -7.98 14.21 1.24
N LEU A 176 -7.07 15.17 1.08
CA LEU A 176 -5.67 15.05 1.50
C LEU A 176 -5.56 14.80 3.02
N ALA A 177 -6.23 15.62 3.84
CA ALA A 177 -6.18 15.51 5.29
C ALA A 177 -6.73 14.16 5.80
N VAL A 178 -7.85 13.70 5.23
CA VAL A 178 -8.43 12.40 5.59
C VAL A 178 -7.49 11.26 5.20
N ASN A 179 -6.90 11.30 4.00
CA ASN A 179 -5.95 10.28 3.57
C ASN A 179 -4.70 10.23 4.46
N TRP A 180 -4.13 11.39 4.77
CA TRP A 180 -2.93 11.49 5.61
C TRP A 180 -3.21 10.96 7.02
N ALA A 181 -4.32 11.39 7.64
CA ALA A 181 -4.72 10.90 8.97
C ALA A 181 -4.97 9.38 8.98
N LEU A 182 -5.64 8.83 7.97
CA LEU A 182 -5.87 7.39 7.85
C LEU A 182 -4.56 6.60 7.70
N LEU A 183 -3.59 7.16 6.97
CA LEU A 183 -2.27 6.55 6.81
C LEU A 183 -1.47 6.59 8.10
N ASP A 184 -1.45 7.70 8.83
CA ASP A 184 -0.71 7.78 10.09
C ASP A 184 -1.30 6.85 11.16
N VAL A 185 -2.63 6.80 11.31
CA VAL A 185 -3.29 5.85 12.22
C VAL A 185 -2.96 4.41 11.82
N ALA A 186 -3.00 4.10 10.52
CA ALA A 186 -2.64 2.78 10.03
C ALA A 186 -1.16 2.44 10.24
N ALA A 187 -0.26 3.42 10.15
CA ALA A 187 1.17 3.25 10.37
C ALA A 187 1.51 3.05 11.84
N ILE A 188 0.81 3.72 12.77
CA ILE A 188 0.93 3.46 14.22
C ILE A 188 0.54 2.02 14.54
N MET A 189 -0.56 1.54 13.94
CA MET A 189 -0.99 0.14 14.11
C MET A 189 0.01 -0.85 13.49
N MET A 190 0.62 -0.49 12.35
CA MET A 190 1.70 -1.26 11.71
C MET A 190 2.93 -1.36 12.62
N PHE A 191 3.34 -0.24 13.20
CA PHE A 191 4.44 -0.19 14.16
C PHE A 191 4.14 -1.06 15.37
N TYR A 192 2.97 -0.93 15.99
CA TYR A 192 2.56 -1.76 17.12
C TYR A 192 2.64 -3.26 16.80
N LEU A 193 2.16 -3.68 15.63
CA LEU A 193 2.25 -5.07 15.19
C LEU A 193 3.70 -5.53 15.06
N SER A 194 4.57 -4.72 14.45
CA SER A 194 6.01 -5.02 14.32
C SER A 194 6.73 -5.19 15.67
N PHE A 195 6.33 -4.46 16.71
CA PHE A 195 6.87 -4.64 18.07
C PHE A 195 6.46 -5.98 18.70
N ARG A 196 5.26 -6.46 18.36
CA ARG A 196 4.67 -7.70 18.88
C ARG A 196 5.12 -8.95 18.14
N ILE A 197 5.91 -8.82 17.07
CA ILE A 197 6.51 -9.98 16.39
C ILE A 197 7.53 -10.61 17.34
N THR A 198 7.14 -11.74 17.93
CA THR A 198 8.03 -12.61 18.70
C THR A 198 8.94 -13.38 17.75
N ASN A 199 10.19 -13.63 18.14
CA ASN A 199 11.14 -14.41 17.34
C ASN A 199 10.75 -15.89 17.18
N SER A 200 9.78 -16.36 17.96
CA SER A 200 9.19 -17.68 17.79
C SER A 200 8.38 -17.67 16.50
N ALA A 201 8.74 -18.55 15.57
CA ALA A 201 7.74 -19.07 14.65
C ALA A 201 6.51 -19.41 15.50
N VAL A 202 5.31 -19.03 15.04
CA VAL A 202 4.08 -19.56 15.64
C VAL A 202 4.21 -21.08 15.54
N GLU A 203 4.68 -21.71 16.62
CA GLU A 203 4.56 -23.14 16.82
C GLU A 203 3.07 -23.39 16.72
N PHE A 204 2.69 -24.33 15.85
CA PHE A 204 1.35 -24.90 15.89
C PHE A 204 1.05 -25.14 17.37
N THR A 205 0.03 -24.46 17.90
CA THR A 205 -0.56 -24.80 19.20
C THR A 205 -0.73 -26.31 19.18
N GLU A 206 -0.29 -27.02 20.23
CA GLU A 206 -0.32 -28.50 20.32
C GLU A 206 -1.64 -29.06 19.75
N SER A 207 -2.76 -28.38 20.02
CA SER A 207 -4.10 -28.68 19.51
C SER A 207 -4.23 -28.71 17.98
N GLU A 208 -3.56 -27.82 17.25
CA GLU A 208 -3.58 -27.82 15.78
C GLU A 208 -2.68 -28.90 15.19
N ARG A 209 -1.61 -29.29 15.91
CA ARG A 209 -0.75 -30.42 15.52
C ARG A 209 -1.48 -31.74 15.71
N GLU A 210 -2.19 -31.91 16.82
CA GLU A 210 -3.06 -33.07 17.10
C GLU A 210 -4.18 -33.19 16.07
N MET A 211 -4.86 -32.09 15.71
CA MET A 211 -5.89 -32.12 14.67
C MET A 211 -5.34 -32.51 13.29
N LEU A 212 -4.13 -32.08 12.93
CA LEU A 212 -3.50 -32.45 11.65
C LEU A 212 -3.01 -33.91 11.63
N VAL A 213 -2.51 -34.42 12.76
CA VAL A 213 -2.13 -35.84 12.90
C VAL A 213 -3.38 -36.72 12.81
N GLN A 214 -4.47 -36.33 13.47
CA GLN A 214 -5.73 -37.06 13.42
C GLN A 214 -6.32 -37.05 12.00
N ALA A 215 -6.37 -35.89 11.34
CA ALA A 215 -6.88 -35.78 9.98
C ALA A 215 -6.06 -36.58 8.96
N ASN A 216 -4.74 -36.66 9.10
CA ASN A 216 -3.90 -37.48 8.24
C ASN A 216 -4.05 -38.98 8.53
N ALA A 217 -4.24 -39.37 9.80
CA ALA A 217 -4.51 -40.75 10.18
C ALA A 217 -5.85 -41.23 9.61
N ASP A 218 -6.89 -40.39 9.64
CA ASP A 218 -8.21 -40.73 9.09
C ASP A 218 -8.14 -40.91 7.55
N VAL A 219 -7.38 -40.08 6.85
CA VAL A 219 -7.17 -40.19 5.38
C VAL A 219 -6.41 -41.47 5.00
N ASP A 220 -5.38 -41.87 5.77
CA ASP A 220 -4.66 -43.11 5.51
C ASP A 220 -5.51 -44.34 5.82
N THR A 221 -6.38 -44.27 6.84
CA THR A 221 -7.33 -45.35 7.15
C THR A 221 -8.38 -45.52 6.03
N GLU A 222 -8.86 -44.41 5.46
CA GLU A 222 -9.81 -44.41 4.35
C GLU A 222 -9.18 -44.95 3.06
N LYS A 223 -7.89 -44.68 2.81
CA LYS A 223 -7.16 -45.27 1.68
C LYS A 223 -6.93 -46.77 1.83
N ILE A 224 -6.71 -47.27 3.05
CA ILE A 224 -6.53 -48.71 3.29
C ILE A 224 -7.84 -49.47 3.03
N LEU A 225 -8.99 -48.91 3.43
CA LEU A 225 -10.30 -49.53 3.20
C LEU A 225 -10.72 -49.59 1.72
N VAL A 226 -10.17 -48.74 0.86
CA VAL A 226 -10.48 -48.70 -0.59
C VAL A 226 -9.61 -49.68 -1.40
N ILE A 227 -8.58 -50.29 -0.81
CA ILE A 227 -7.67 -51.24 -1.50
C ILE A 227 -8.10 -52.71 -1.29
N ASP A 228 -9.00 -52.99 -0.34
CA ASP A 228 -9.46 -54.34 0.01
C ASP A 228 -10.81 -54.77 -0.62
N ASP A 229 -11.38 -53.99 -1.56
CA ASP A 229 -12.55 -54.34 -2.41
C ASP A 229 -12.16 -54.51 -3.89
#